data_AF-A0AB36M3X2-F1
#
_entry.id   AF-A0AB36M3X2-F1
#
_cell.length_a   1.000
_cell.length_b   1.000
_cell.length_c   1.000
_cell.angle_alpha   90.00
_cell.angle_beta   90.00
_cell.angle_gamma   90.00
#
_symmetry.space_group_name_H-M   'P 1'
#
loop_
_entity.id
_entity.type
_entity.pdbx_description
1 polymer ?
#
loop_
_entity_poly.entity_id
_entity_poly.type
_entity_poly.pdbx_seq_one_letter_code
_entity_poly.pdbx_strand_id
1 'polypeptide(L)'
;MPKSKKPRKKFRTKKNQKKFTQGDIHIREYYQVAFNFFIRKYLENIKIEVLELRYKLRSEFYQEHTIIPKSGDDAFNFLKQYLFHLEAILKEIISSHSPSFWIHLYRRVGVDVLHLIVKDNESVSPMTINIVRNFMEIAFLKFGDLDKVDLCLTKDLHYNEILDGLFYESHKDIGLSDQKIEEYWNQYTKKSEIILKDYKKIDHKNIYFLEGIAYEYWKTTANMRSIAKGGELSTCENFFWRESRTDDLNKLISSYDRRISINFKYLPTAKGLITYDEIESNNNLFYTVYNDNFVRFSQICSDKKFSNVITNFYPQYVNIDNFVDSHKVLEKPFEKKKKYSIKFCLSFFKALSDVFIEHRGLDKSTNSQDLDKNIKLFSILQRSYTILPLNKDALFTELKTKILHFGFSSTEIDEVLPKILDEYILDKEQQSIMSIWSFGPRPLIIENTFGSLIDVAGFSTILRNLFFGVRENQTERGVELERIARNFVEKNGYTLLKDRILKNNFQQEREADLVIRVNNSIILCDCRSIESPVDLFLGKPSTQIARNSLIQDKFEQIESLKKFIIEHPIGKNYDYSYADKIFSIAILPDPEWIPSLNKDYWINLDQDLPKIMSIQELFNFLDKLTLSSA
;
A
#
# COMPACT_ATOMS: atom_id res chain seq x y z
N MET A 1 24.58 35.19 52.62
CA MET A 1 25.05 33.80 52.37
C MET A 1 23.83 32.87 52.45
N PRO A 2 23.78 31.72 51.75
CA PRO A 2 24.85 31.08 50.99
C PRO A 2 24.61 30.99 49.47
N LYS A 3 25.74 30.97 48.77
CA LYS A 3 25.90 30.69 47.35
C LYS A 3 25.70 29.19 47.10
N SER A 4 24.95 28.82 46.07
CA SER A 4 25.25 27.59 45.33
C SER A 4 24.95 27.75 43.83
N LYS A 5 25.92 28.32 43.11
CA LYS A 5 26.06 28.09 41.67
C LYS A 5 26.43 26.62 41.48
N LYS A 6 25.45 25.74 41.27
CA LYS A 6 25.73 24.45 40.61
C LYS A 6 25.75 24.73 39.10
N PRO A 7 26.89 24.55 38.40
CA PRO A 7 26.91 24.70 36.96
C PRO A 7 26.01 23.63 36.35
N ARG A 8 25.08 24.04 35.47
CA ARG A 8 24.35 23.11 34.60
C ARG A 8 25.38 22.22 33.91
N LYS A 9 25.35 20.92 34.18
CA LYS A 9 26.14 19.92 33.45
C LYS A 9 25.78 20.08 31.97
N LYS A 10 26.69 20.64 31.17
CA LYS A 10 26.65 20.51 29.72
C LYS A 10 26.59 19.01 29.44
N PHE A 11 25.50 18.54 28.82
CA PHE A 11 25.47 17.21 28.23
C PHE A 11 26.56 17.19 27.14
N ARG A 12 27.75 16.71 27.51
CA ARG A 12 28.74 16.24 26.54
C ARG A 12 28.13 14.98 25.94
N THR A 13 27.46 15.11 24.80
CA THR A 13 27.21 14.00 23.90
C THR A 13 28.57 13.40 23.56
N LYS A 14 28.90 12.27 24.19
CA LYS A 14 30.04 11.45 23.76
C LYS A 14 29.78 11.12 22.30
N LYS A 15 30.66 11.60 21.39
CA LYS A 15 30.79 11.06 20.03
C LYS A 15 31.10 9.58 20.18
N ASN A 16 30.08 8.73 20.20
CA ASN A 16 30.26 7.32 19.98
C ASN A 16 30.56 7.15 18.49
N GLN A 17 31.85 7.24 18.14
CA GLN A 17 32.34 6.56 16.95
C GLN A 17 32.08 5.07 17.19
N LYS A 18 30.94 4.55 16.71
CA LYS A 18 30.75 3.12 16.58
C LYS A 18 31.91 2.62 15.70
N LYS A 19 32.78 1.80 16.27
CA LYS A 19 33.72 1.00 15.49
C LYS A 19 32.87 0.14 14.56
N PHE A 20 32.91 0.45 13.27
CA PHE A 20 32.25 -0.32 12.23
C PHE A 20 32.79 -1.76 12.27
N THR A 21 31.89 -2.74 12.25
CA THR A 21 32.24 -4.14 12.08
C THR A 21 32.88 -4.32 10.71
N GLN A 22 34.07 -4.91 10.69
CA GLN A 22 34.82 -5.21 9.48
C GLN A 22 34.03 -6.23 8.66
N GLY A 23 33.33 -5.79 7.60
CA GLY A 23 32.51 -6.66 6.74
C GLY A 23 31.27 -6.02 6.09
N ASP A 24 30.79 -4.87 6.57
CA ASP A 24 29.59 -4.22 6.02
C ASP A 24 29.90 -3.52 4.68
N ILE A 25 29.08 -3.78 3.66
CA ILE A 25 29.18 -3.14 2.34
C ILE A 25 28.53 -1.75 2.39
N HIS A 26 29.28 -0.71 2.02
CA HIS A 26 28.75 0.64 1.84
C HIS A 26 28.43 0.90 0.36
N ILE A 27 27.14 0.91 0.00
CA ILE A 27 26.68 1.37 -1.30
C ILE A 27 26.60 2.90 -1.23
N ARG A 28 27.58 3.62 -1.78
CA ARG A 28 27.65 5.09 -1.70
C ARG A 28 26.97 5.75 -2.90
N GLU A 29 25.74 6.18 -2.71
CA GLU A 29 25.05 7.07 -3.66
C GLU A 29 25.35 8.55 -3.32
N TYR A 30 25.35 9.43 -4.33
CA TYR A 30 25.81 10.82 -4.20
C TYR A 30 25.12 11.61 -3.07
N TYR A 31 23.87 11.27 -2.75
CA TYR A 31 23.04 12.00 -1.78
C TYR A 31 23.24 11.55 -0.33
N GLN A 32 23.75 10.35 -0.08
CA GLN A 32 23.65 9.73 1.25
C GLN A 32 24.41 10.51 2.33
N VAL A 33 25.62 10.98 2.03
CA VAL A 33 26.41 11.78 2.97
C VAL A 33 25.75 13.14 3.22
N ALA A 34 25.25 13.77 2.16
CA ALA A 34 24.57 15.06 2.21
C ALA A 34 23.27 15.00 3.03
N PHE A 35 22.44 13.97 2.82
CA PHE A 35 21.16 13.83 3.52
C PHE A 35 21.37 13.50 5.00
N ASN A 36 22.32 12.62 5.32
CA ASN A 36 22.69 12.34 6.71
C ASN A 36 23.22 13.59 7.43
N PHE A 37 24.03 14.41 6.74
CA PHE A 37 24.49 15.69 7.26
C PHE A 37 23.34 16.67 7.50
N PHE A 38 22.42 16.77 6.53
CA PHE A 38 21.24 17.63 6.62
C PHE A 38 20.38 17.26 7.84
N ILE A 39 20.03 15.98 7.99
CA ILE A 39 19.24 15.48 9.13
C ILE A 39 19.95 15.81 10.44
N ARG A 40 21.24 15.48 10.59
CA ARG A 40 22.01 15.77 11.82
C ARG A 40 22.03 17.25 12.19
N LYS A 41 21.95 18.15 11.21
CA LYS A 41 22.10 19.59 11.41
C LYS A 41 20.76 20.30 11.62
N TYR A 42 19.69 19.86 10.95
CA TYR A 42 18.44 20.62 10.85
C TYR A 42 17.21 19.93 11.45
N LEU A 43 17.28 18.63 11.78
CA LEU A 43 16.07 17.83 12.09
C LEU A 43 15.24 18.38 13.26
N GLU A 44 15.87 18.77 14.38
CA GLU A 44 15.13 19.26 15.55
C GLU A 44 14.31 20.51 15.23
N ASN A 45 14.90 21.45 14.49
CA ASN A 45 14.19 22.65 14.05
C ASN A 45 13.06 22.29 13.09
N ILE A 46 13.31 21.37 12.14
CA ILE A 46 12.30 20.90 11.20
C ILE A 46 11.12 20.25 11.93
N LYS A 47 11.37 19.42 12.95
CA LYS A 47 10.31 18.80 13.75
C LYS A 47 9.40 19.85 14.39
N ILE A 48 9.98 20.88 15.01
CA ILE A 48 9.22 21.97 15.62
C ILE A 48 8.38 22.69 14.56
N GLU A 49 9.00 23.08 13.44
CA GLU A 49 8.31 23.82 12.38
C GLU A 49 7.19 23.00 11.71
N VAL A 50 7.37 21.69 11.53
CA VAL A 50 6.32 20.80 11.00
C VAL A 50 5.13 20.74 11.96
N LEU A 51 5.38 20.65 13.27
CA LEU A 51 4.31 20.63 14.27
C LEU A 51 3.56 21.97 14.34
N GLU A 52 4.26 23.09 14.22
CA GLU A 52 3.67 24.43 14.12
C GLU A 52 2.85 24.60 12.84
N LEU A 53 3.35 24.13 11.70
CA LEU A 53 2.60 24.11 10.43
C LEU A 53 1.29 23.34 10.58
N ARG A 54 1.32 22.12 11.11
CA ARG A 54 0.13 21.30 11.33
C ARG A 54 -0.89 21.94 12.29
N TYR A 55 -0.42 22.75 13.24
CA TYR A 55 -1.30 23.55 14.10
C TYR A 55 -1.94 24.69 13.32
N LYS A 56 -1.12 25.44 12.57
CA LYS A 56 -1.53 26.57 11.74
C LYS A 56 -2.63 26.17 10.75
N LEU A 57 -2.44 25.08 10.01
CA LEU A 57 -3.41 24.57 9.02
C LEU A 57 -4.80 24.34 9.62
N ARG A 58 -4.86 23.72 10.80
CA ARG A 58 -6.15 23.51 11.50
C ARG A 58 -6.75 24.83 11.98
N SER A 59 -5.91 25.76 12.42
CA SER A 59 -6.35 27.05 12.96
C SER A 59 -6.94 27.94 11.88
N GLU A 60 -6.29 27.99 10.71
CA GLU A 60 -6.76 28.76 9.55
C GLU A 60 -8.09 28.18 9.05
N PHE A 61 -8.20 26.86 8.89
CA PHE A 61 -9.44 26.23 8.48
C PHE A 61 -10.60 26.48 9.46
N TYR A 62 -10.34 26.43 10.78
CA TYR A 62 -11.36 26.68 11.79
C TYR A 62 -11.89 28.13 11.75
N GLN A 63 -11.04 29.12 11.48
CA GLN A 63 -11.47 30.53 11.40
C GLN A 63 -12.56 30.73 10.32
N GLU A 64 -12.52 29.92 9.27
CA GLU A 64 -13.52 29.91 8.19
C GLU A 64 -14.74 29.03 8.51
N HIS A 65 -14.61 28.07 9.43
CA HIS A 65 -15.61 27.04 9.73
C HIS A 65 -15.82 26.85 11.24
N THR A 66 -16.45 27.84 11.88
CA THR A 66 -16.62 27.89 13.34
C THR A 66 -17.63 26.89 13.91
N ILE A 67 -18.52 26.35 13.08
CA ILE A 67 -19.52 25.35 13.48
C ILE A 67 -19.00 23.97 13.07
N ILE A 68 -18.65 23.14 14.06
CA ILE A 68 -18.18 21.77 13.86
C ILE A 68 -19.38 20.82 14.00
N PRO A 69 -19.81 20.13 12.93
CA PRO A 69 -20.86 19.12 13.03
C PRO A 69 -20.40 17.93 13.87
N LYS A 70 -21.28 17.40 14.71
CA LYS A 70 -20.93 16.36 15.69
C LYS A 70 -20.75 14.98 15.07
N SER A 71 -21.60 14.57 14.13
CA SER A 71 -21.64 13.18 13.62
C SER A 71 -22.25 13.10 12.23
N GLY A 72 -22.27 11.90 11.65
CA GLY A 72 -22.97 11.61 10.39
C GLY A 72 -22.34 12.27 9.17
N ASP A 73 -23.12 12.34 8.09
CA ASP A 73 -22.66 12.84 6.78
C ASP A 73 -22.20 14.31 6.86
N ASP A 74 -22.74 15.12 7.78
CA ASP A 74 -22.31 16.50 7.99
C ASP A 74 -20.89 16.59 8.56
N ALA A 75 -20.57 15.78 9.57
CA ALA A 75 -19.21 15.71 10.13
C ALA A 75 -18.22 15.16 9.10
N PHE A 76 -18.64 14.18 8.31
CA PHE A 76 -17.87 13.67 7.17
C PHE A 76 -17.57 14.76 6.14
N ASN A 77 -18.58 15.56 5.76
CA ASN A 77 -18.42 16.63 4.78
C ASN A 77 -17.53 17.77 5.30
N PHE A 78 -17.61 18.11 6.59
CA PHE A 78 -16.70 19.06 7.24
C PHE A 78 -15.24 18.59 7.14
N LEU A 79 -14.96 17.33 7.48
CA LEU A 79 -13.60 16.76 7.35
C LEU A 79 -13.15 16.69 5.89
N LYS A 80 -14.06 16.42 4.95
CA LYS A 80 -13.77 16.43 3.52
C LYS A 80 -13.38 17.82 3.01
N GLN A 81 -14.01 18.89 3.51
CA GLN A 81 -13.60 20.27 3.20
C GLN A 81 -12.19 20.55 3.71
N TYR A 82 -11.83 20.04 4.89
CA TYR A 82 -10.46 20.16 5.39
C TYR A 82 -9.46 19.40 4.51
N LEU A 83 -9.80 18.22 3.98
CA LEU A 83 -8.94 17.54 3.00
C LEU A 83 -8.67 18.42 1.78
N PHE A 84 -9.69 19.11 1.23
CA PHE A 84 -9.50 20.04 0.11
C PHE A 84 -8.57 21.20 0.44
N HIS A 85 -8.68 21.75 1.65
CA HIS A 85 -7.75 22.77 2.14
C HIS A 85 -6.31 22.24 2.17
N LEU A 86 -6.09 21.02 2.70
CA LEU A 86 -4.77 20.39 2.71
C LEU A 86 -4.23 20.12 1.29
N GLU A 87 -5.07 19.69 0.35
CA GLU A 87 -4.66 19.50 -1.06
C GLU A 87 -4.20 20.80 -1.71
N ALA A 88 -4.84 21.93 -1.40
CA ALA A 88 -4.43 23.24 -1.92
C ALA A 88 -3.01 23.61 -1.46
N ILE A 89 -2.68 23.36 -0.19
CA ILE A 89 -1.35 23.60 0.37
C ILE A 89 -0.32 22.63 -0.22
N LEU A 90 -0.66 21.34 -0.38
CA LEU A 90 0.20 20.38 -1.07
C LEU A 90 0.52 20.87 -2.49
N LYS A 91 -0.49 21.32 -3.23
CA LYS A 91 -0.34 21.82 -4.60
C LYS A 91 0.61 23.01 -4.69
N GLU A 92 0.46 23.99 -3.80
CA GLU A 92 1.31 25.19 -3.76
C GLU A 92 2.79 24.82 -3.70
N ILE A 93 3.16 23.89 -2.81
CA ILE A 93 4.55 23.47 -2.64
C ILE A 93 5.00 22.58 -3.80
N ILE A 94 4.20 21.57 -4.17
CA ILE A 94 4.59 20.54 -5.15
C ILE A 94 4.70 21.11 -6.57
N SER A 95 3.90 22.11 -6.94
CA SER A 95 3.93 22.70 -8.29
C SER A 95 5.23 23.44 -8.63
N SER A 96 6.13 23.62 -7.66
CA SER A 96 7.45 24.24 -7.92
C SER A 96 8.37 23.39 -8.80
N HIS A 97 8.14 22.07 -8.85
CA HIS A 97 8.95 21.11 -9.59
C HIS A 97 8.13 20.03 -10.30
N SER A 98 8.80 19.31 -11.19
CA SER A 98 8.25 18.16 -11.90
C SER A 98 7.93 16.96 -10.99
N PRO A 99 6.98 16.08 -11.37
CA PRO A 99 6.72 14.83 -10.63
C PRO A 99 7.97 13.96 -10.48
N SER A 100 8.81 13.91 -11.54
CA SER A 100 10.06 13.14 -11.55
C SER A 100 11.08 13.66 -10.53
N PHE A 101 11.16 15.00 -10.33
CA PHE A 101 11.99 15.60 -9.29
C PHE A 101 11.58 15.13 -7.90
N TRP A 102 10.29 15.25 -7.59
CA TRP A 102 9.79 14.90 -6.26
C TRP A 102 9.92 13.41 -5.97
N ILE A 103 9.58 12.53 -6.91
CA ILE A 103 9.78 11.09 -6.76
C ILE A 103 11.27 10.76 -6.57
N HIS A 104 12.16 11.40 -7.35
CA HIS A 104 13.60 11.19 -7.23
C HIS A 104 14.12 11.62 -5.84
N LEU A 105 13.70 12.78 -5.34
CA LEU A 105 14.10 13.28 -4.03
C LEU A 105 13.50 12.45 -2.88
N TYR A 106 12.19 12.24 -2.90
CA TYR A 106 11.43 11.65 -1.80
C TYR A 106 11.79 10.20 -1.52
N ARG A 107 11.99 9.40 -2.57
CA ARG A 107 12.36 7.98 -2.43
C ARG A 107 13.83 7.77 -2.06
N ARG A 108 14.60 8.84 -1.87
CA ARG A 108 15.97 8.81 -1.31
C ARG A 108 16.02 9.18 0.17
N VAL A 109 14.91 9.67 0.72
CA VAL A 109 14.75 9.82 2.17
C VAL A 109 14.20 8.50 2.73
N GLY A 110 14.66 8.10 3.92
CA GLY A 110 14.26 6.84 4.54
C GLY A 110 12.75 6.73 4.75
N VAL A 111 12.23 5.49 4.75
CA VAL A 111 10.81 5.22 5.03
C VAL A 111 10.41 5.54 6.47
N ASP A 112 11.38 5.72 7.37
CA ASP A 112 11.20 6.08 8.79
C ASP A 112 11.01 7.58 9.05
N VAL A 113 11.07 8.45 8.03
CA VAL A 113 10.95 9.92 8.16
C VAL A 113 9.75 10.34 9.00
N LEU A 114 8.62 9.64 8.88
CA LEU A 114 7.41 9.96 9.61
C LEU A 114 7.63 9.95 11.13
N HIS A 115 8.44 9.02 11.66
CA HIS A 115 8.79 8.96 13.09
C HIS A 115 9.51 10.21 13.58
N LEU A 116 10.15 10.95 12.68
CA LEU A 116 10.92 12.13 13.03
C LEU A 116 10.06 13.39 13.15
N ILE A 117 8.85 13.40 12.58
CA ILE A 117 8.01 14.60 12.43
C ILE A 117 6.65 14.51 13.13
N VAL A 118 6.32 13.39 13.75
CA VAL A 118 5.13 13.23 14.60
C VAL A 118 5.46 13.45 16.07
N LYS A 119 4.42 13.65 16.89
CA LYS A 119 4.57 13.67 18.35
C LYS A 119 4.72 12.23 18.87
N ASP A 120 5.41 12.06 20.01
CA ASP A 120 5.68 10.75 20.60
C ASP A 120 4.42 9.96 21.00
N ASN A 121 3.27 10.63 21.13
CA ASN A 121 1.97 10.04 21.46
C ASN A 121 1.04 9.85 20.24
N GLU A 122 1.53 10.12 19.03
CA GLU A 122 0.78 9.95 17.79
C GLU A 122 1.10 8.60 17.12
N SER A 123 0.15 8.07 16.34
CA SER A 123 0.28 6.75 15.72
C SER A 123 1.25 6.76 14.54
N VAL A 124 2.21 5.83 14.54
CA VAL A 124 3.13 5.57 13.43
C VAL A 124 3.20 4.06 13.19
N SER A 125 2.06 3.45 12.89
CA SER A 125 2.03 2.04 12.50
C SER A 125 2.58 1.85 11.08
N PRO A 126 3.02 0.63 10.70
CA PRO A 126 3.40 0.33 9.32
C PRO A 126 2.35 0.77 8.29
N MET A 127 1.07 0.48 8.57
CA MET A 127 -0.03 0.90 7.70
C MET A 127 -0.15 2.44 7.59
N THR A 128 0.05 3.18 8.68
CA THR A 128 0.08 4.65 8.64
C THR A 128 1.20 5.14 7.73
N ILE A 129 2.40 4.59 7.86
CA ILE A 129 3.55 4.93 7.00
C ILE A 129 3.20 4.65 5.55
N ASN A 130 2.74 3.44 5.23
CA ASN A 130 2.38 3.05 3.88
C ASN A 130 1.37 4.02 3.25
N ILE A 131 0.30 4.37 3.97
CA ILE A 131 -0.73 5.28 3.45
C ILE A 131 -0.19 6.70 3.25
N VAL A 132 0.53 7.26 4.23
CA VAL A 132 1.09 8.62 4.15
C VAL A 132 2.05 8.74 2.96
N ARG A 133 2.93 7.75 2.79
CA ARG A 133 3.87 7.72 1.65
C ARG A 133 3.12 7.62 0.31
N ASN A 134 2.07 6.80 0.23
CA ASN A 134 1.23 6.71 -0.97
C ASN A 134 0.47 8.01 -1.27
N PHE A 135 -0.07 8.71 -0.26
CA PHE A 135 -0.68 10.03 -0.45
C PHE A 135 0.32 11.02 -1.04
N MET A 136 1.54 11.03 -0.53
CA MET A 136 2.61 11.89 -1.05
C MET A 136 2.95 11.59 -2.51
N GLU A 137 3.10 10.32 -2.88
CA GLU A 137 3.41 9.97 -4.26
C GLU A 137 2.29 10.33 -5.22
N ILE A 138 1.03 10.12 -4.85
CA ILE A 138 -0.10 10.54 -5.67
C ILE A 138 -0.15 12.07 -5.77
N ALA A 139 0.15 12.79 -4.68
CA ALA A 139 0.23 14.25 -4.69
C ALA A 139 1.33 14.76 -5.64
N PHE A 140 2.50 14.11 -5.69
CA PHE A 140 3.56 14.45 -6.64
C PHE A 140 3.12 14.27 -8.09
N LEU A 141 2.45 13.17 -8.39
CA LEU A 141 1.92 12.92 -9.73
C LEU A 141 0.83 13.93 -10.10
N LYS A 142 -0.10 14.20 -9.17
CA LYS A 142 -1.25 15.08 -9.37
C LYS A 142 -0.87 16.56 -9.52
N PHE A 143 0.08 17.05 -8.73
CA PHE A 143 0.36 18.49 -8.61
C PHE A 143 1.72 18.92 -9.14
N GLY A 144 2.62 18.00 -9.48
CA GLY A 144 3.91 18.34 -10.07
C GLY A 144 3.73 18.99 -11.44
N ASP A 145 4.57 19.97 -11.76
CA ASP A 145 4.49 20.69 -13.03
C ASP A 145 5.14 19.87 -14.15
N LEU A 146 4.34 19.37 -15.09
CA LEU A 146 4.81 18.54 -16.21
C LEU A 146 5.73 19.29 -17.17
N ASP A 147 5.68 20.63 -17.17
CA ASP A 147 6.47 21.46 -18.08
C ASP A 147 7.86 21.79 -17.48
N LYS A 148 8.14 21.39 -16.23
CA LYS A 148 9.44 21.60 -15.56
C LYS A 148 10.50 20.58 -15.95
N VAL A 149 11.74 21.06 -16.07
CA VAL A 149 12.92 20.25 -16.41
C VAL A 149 13.96 20.38 -15.29
N ASP A 150 13.75 19.62 -14.21
CA ASP A 150 14.59 19.71 -12.99
C ASP A 150 15.55 18.52 -12.83
N LEU A 151 15.74 17.73 -13.88
CA LEU A 151 16.72 16.65 -13.93
C LEU A 151 17.91 17.04 -14.82
N CYS A 152 19.11 16.61 -14.46
CA CYS A 152 20.30 16.72 -15.30
C CYS A 152 21.23 15.51 -15.13
N LEU A 153 22.29 15.44 -15.92
CA LEU A 153 23.34 14.44 -15.74
C LEU A 153 24.42 14.98 -14.79
N THR A 154 25.08 14.09 -14.07
CA THR A 154 26.24 14.40 -13.20
C THR A 154 27.37 15.17 -13.88
N LYS A 155 27.48 15.11 -15.21
CA LYS A 155 28.46 15.88 -15.98
C LYS A 155 28.06 17.35 -16.22
N ASP A 156 26.80 17.68 -16.00
CA ASP A 156 26.24 19.00 -16.28
C ASP A 156 26.39 19.96 -15.08
N LEU A 157 26.81 19.47 -13.91
CA LEU A 157 26.97 20.25 -12.68
C LEU A 157 28.34 19.99 -12.03
N HIS A 158 28.89 21.05 -11.44
CA HIS A 158 30.11 20.94 -10.64
C HIS A 158 29.78 20.48 -9.20
N TYR A 159 30.70 19.77 -8.54
CA TYR A 159 30.44 19.14 -7.23
C TYR A 159 30.06 20.13 -6.10
N ASN A 160 30.37 21.42 -6.25
CA ASN A 160 30.01 22.48 -5.32
C ASN A 160 28.57 23.02 -5.53
N GLU A 161 27.94 22.71 -6.65
CA GLU A 161 26.55 23.07 -6.96
C GLU A 161 25.59 21.94 -6.56
N ILE A 162 26.10 20.72 -6.45
CA ILE A 162 25.29 19.52 -6.15
C ILE A 162 24.58 19.66 -4.81
N LEU A 163 23.26 19.51 -4.89
CA LEU A 163 22.35 19.63 -3.76
C LEU A 163 22.53 20.98 -3.05
N ASP A 164 22.63 22.08 -3.81
CA ASP A 164 22.80 23.44 -3.27
C ASP A 164 24.03 23.53 -2.35
N GLY A 165 25.13 22.91 -2.81
CA GLY A 165 26.40 22.82 -2.09
C GLY A 165 26.44 21.84 -0.91
N LEU A 166 25.31 21.19 -0.55
CA LEU A 166 25.29 20.22 0.56
C LEU A 166 26.24 19.04 0.33
N PHE A 167 26.44 18.63 -0.93
CA PHE A 167 27.39 17.57 -1.24
C PHE A 167 28.79 17.95 -0.75
N TYR A 168 29.28 19.12 -1.14
CA TYR A 168 30.57 19.63 -0.73
C TYR A 168 30.66 19.84 0.79
N GLU A 169 29.69 20.56 1.38
CA GLU A 169 29.65 20.86 2.82
C GLU A 169 29.70 19.59 3.68
N SER A 170 28.93 18.57 3.31
CA SER A 170 28.84 17.32 4.06
C SER A 170 30.11 16.49 3.99
N HIS A 171 30.80 16.48 2.85
CA HIS A 171 32.08 15.78 2.72
C HIS A 171 33.22 16.53 3.44
N LYS A 172 33.14 17.85 3.52
CA LYS A 172 34.02 18.66 4.38
C LYS A 172 33.78 18.38 5.88
N ASP A 173 32.53 18.24 6.33
CA ASP A 173 32.19 17.93 7.74
C ASP A 173 32.81 16.61 8.22
N ILE A 174 32.92 15.62 7.33
CA ILE A 174 33.57 14.33 7.64
C ILE A 174 35.10 14.35 7.42
N GLY A 175 35.68 15.50 7.06
CA GLY A 175 37.13 15.73 7.03
C GLY A 175 37.83 15.40 5.70
N LEU A 176 37.12 15.37 4.57
CA LEU A 176 37.77 15.18 3.26
C LEU A 176 38.43 16.47 2.74
N SER A 177 39.56 16.33 2.04
CA SER A 177 40.19 17.42 1.29
C SER A 177 39.44 17.71 -0.01
N ASP A 178 39.61 18.90 -0.59
CA ASP A 178 38.95 19.27 -1.87
C ASP A 178 39.27 18.29 -2.99
N GLN A 179 40.54 17.91 -3.11
CA GLN A 179 40.99 16.92 -4.08
C GLN A 179 40.25 15.58 -3.94
N LYS A 180 40.04 15.08 -2.71
CA LYS A 180 39.32 13.82 -2.49
C LYS A 180 37.83 13.92 -2.83
N ILE A 181 37.22 15.08 -2.58
CA ILE A 181 35.81 15.33 -2.90
C ILE A 181 35.63 15.33 -4.42
N GLU A 182 36.52 16.00 -5.14
CA GLU A 182 36.54 16.01 -6.60
C GLU A 182 36.79 14.61 -7.18
N GLU A 183 37.75 13.85 -6.63
CA GLU A 183 38.00 12.46 -7.00
C GLU A 183 36.77 11.56 -6.80
N TYR A 184 35.99 11.78 -5.73
CA TYR A 184 34.72 11.08 -5.54
C TYR A 184 33.67 11.51 -6.57
N TRP A 185 33.52 12.81 -6.82
CA TRP A 185 32.56 13.31 -7.81
C TRP A 185 32.85 12.77 -9.22
N ASN A 186 34.12 12.76 -9.61
CA ASN A 186 34.57 12.25 -10.91
C ASN A 186 34.17 10.79 -11.15
N GLN A 187 33.97 9.97 -10.10
CA GLN A 187 33.45 8.61 -10.25
C GLN A 187 31.98 8.58 -10.67
N TYR A 188 31.17 9.51 -10.17
CA TYR A 188 29.76 9.66 -10.57
C TYR A 188 29.65 10.27 -11.96
N THR A 189 30.45 11.29 -12.28
CA THR A 189 30.48 11.93 -13.60
C THR A 189 30.81 10.93 -14.72
N LYS A 190 31.76 10.00 -14.48
CA LYS A 190 32.09 8.93 -15.44
C LYS A 190 30.91 8.01 -15.76
N LYS A 191 29.97 7.85 -14.83
CA LYS A 191 28.75 7.04 -15.02
C LYS A 191 27.61 7.82 -15.67
N SER A 192 27.72 9.15 -15.77
CA SER A 192 26.64 10.03 -16.26
C SER A 192 25.30 9.76 -15.56
N GLU A 193 25.30 9.66 -14.23
CA GLU A 193 24.06 9.42 -13.48
C GLU A 193 23.10 10.61 -13.59
N ILE A 194 21.79 10.35 -13.54
CA ILE A 194 20.76 11.40 -13.49
C ILE A 194 20.63 11.91 -12.05
N ILE A 195 20.63 13.23 -11.89
CA ILE A 195 20.56 13.98 -10.62
C ILE A 195 19.58 15.15 -10.72
N LEU A 196 19.36 15.86 -9.62
CA LEU A 196 18.49 17.04 -9.54
C LEU A 196 19.25 18.31 -9.98
N LYS A 197 18.72 19.05 -10.95
CA LYS A 197 19.35 20.24 -11.56
C LYS A 197 19.13 21.54 -10.77
N ASP A 198 17.95 21.69 -10.18
CA ASP A 198 17.52 22.94 -9.52
C ASP A 198 17.14 22.73 -8.04
N TYR A 199 17.79 21.74 -7.41
CA TYR A 199 17.58 21.47 -5.99
C TYR A 199 18.08 22.63 -5.13
N LYS A 200 17.28 22.97 -4.12
CA LYS A 200 17.60 23.91 -3.04
C LYS A 200 17.47 23.22 -1.69
N LYS A 201 18.19 23.71 -0.67
CA LYS A 201 18.05 23.22 0.72
C LYS A 201 16.60 23.28 1.22
N ILE A 202 15.80 24.25 0.74
CA ILE A 202 14.38 24.36 1.07
C ILE A 202 13.54 23.19 0.52
N ASP A 203 13.88 22.61 -0.62
CA ASP A 203 13.11 21.49 -1.20
C ASP A 203 13.23 20.24 -0.34
N HIS A 204 14.40 20.02 0.24
CA HIS A 204 14.63 18.93 1.18
C HIS A 204 13.91 19.15 2.50
N LYS A 205 13.84 20.40 2.97
CA LYS A 205 12.99 20.76 4.11
C LYS A 205 11.51 20.57 3.79
N ASN A 206 11.08 20.92 2.57
CA ASN A 206 9.72 20.76 2.09
C ASN A 206 9.28 19.30 2.09
N ILE A 207 10.17 18.32 1.88
CA ILE A 207 9.81 16.90 2.06
C ILE A 207 9.20 16.61 3.45
N TYR A 208 9.77 17.18 4.51
CA TYR A 208 9.27 16.98 5.87
C TYR A 208 7.96 17.75 6.13
N PHE A 209 7.81 18.95 5.55
CA PHE A 209 6.55 19.69 5.62
C PHE A 209 5.43 18.97 4.89
N LEU A 210 5.71 18.49 3.69
CA LEU A 210 4.79 17.72 2.87
C LEU A 210 4.37 16.42 3.57
N GLU A 211 5.30 15.68 4.16
CA GLU A 211 4.99 14.52 5.01
C GLU A 211 4.11 14.91 6.21
N GLY A 212 4.36 16.06 6.85
CA GLY A 212 3.52 16.57 7.92
C GLY A 212 2.09 16.88 7.48
N ILE A 213 1.92 17.44 6.28
CA ILE A 213 0.62 17.70 5.66
C ILE A 213 -0.07 16.38 5.28
N ALA A 214 0.64 15.44 4.68
CA ALA A 214 0.11 14.12 4.34
C ALA A 214 -0.28 13.29 5.57
N TYR A 215 0.43 13.45 6.69
CA TYR A 215 0.03 12.87 7.97
C TYR A 215 -1.27 13.49 8.50
N GLU A 216 -1.44 14.81 8.42
CA GLU A 216 -2.73 15.46 8.75
C GLU A 216 -3.85 15.01 7.81
N TYR A 217 -3.54 14.80 6.53
CA TYR A 217 -4.47 14.25 5.55
C TYR A 217 -4.91 12.84 5.96
N TRP A 218 -3.95 11.95 6.27
CA TRP A 218 -4.25 10.62 6.80
C TRP A 218 -5.08 10.66 8.07
N LYS A 219 -4.71 11.49 9.04
CA LYS A 219 -5.43 11.64 10.30
C LYS A 219 -6.87 12.09 10.06
N THR A 220 -7.09 12.98 9.11
CA THR A 220 -8.42 13.43 8.71
C THR A 220 -9.23 12.28 8.10
N THR A 221 -8.65 11.48 7.18
CA THR A 221 -9.32 10.29 6.65
C THR A 221 -9.61 9.24 7.73
N ALA A 222 -8.73 9.09 8.73
CA ALA A 222 -8.93 8.19 9.85
C ALA A 222 -10.10 8.66 10.73
N ASN A 223 -10.21 9.96 10.97
CA ASN A 223 -11.37 10.54 11.66
C ASN A 223 -12.65 10.30 10.85
N MET A 224 -12.64 10.51 9.53
CA MET A 224 -13.80 10.23 8.66
C MET A 224 -14.26 8.77 8.78
N ARG A 225 -13.33 7.81 8.74
CA ARG A 225 -13.62 6.38 9.00
C ARG A 225 -14.17 6.12 10.40
N SER A 226 -13.70 6.83 11.42
CA SER A 226 -14.25 6.72 12.77
C SER A 226 -15.68 7.25 12.86
N ILE A 227 -15.95 8.42 12.25
CA ILE A 227 -17.31 8.99 12.17
C ILE A 227 -18.27 8.01 11.49
N ALA A 228 -17.84 7.34 10.40
CA ALA A 228 -18.63 6.31 9.73
C ALA A 228 -19.05 5.16 10.67
N LYS A 229 -18.20 4.86 11.65
CA LYS A 229 -18.36 3.76 12.61
C LYS A 229 -19.03 4.20 13.92
N GLY A 230 -19.51 5.45 14.00
CA GLY A 230 -20.21 6.01 15.16
C GLY A 230 -19.37 6.89 16.07
N GLY A 231 -18.15 7.27 15.66
CA GLY A 231 -17.37 8.30 16.34
C GLY A 231 -18.02 9.68 16.23
N GLU A 232 -17.64 10.59 17.12
CA GLU A 232 -18.16 11.95 17.17
C GLU A 232 -17.05 13.00 17.19
N LEU A 233 -17.26 14.10 16.47
CA LEU A 233 -16.44 15.31 16.58
C LEU A 233 -16.93 16.19 17.73
N SER A 234 -15.98 16.81 18.42
CA SER A 234 -16.21 17.76 19.50
C SER A 234 -15.24 18.93 19.40
N THR A 235 -15.67 20.11 19.81
CA THR A 235 -14.82 21.30 19.89
C THR A 235 -13.93 21.24 21.14
N CYS A 236 -12.66 21.57 20.99
CA CYS A 236 -11.67 21.67 22.07
C CYS A 236 -11.38 23.12 22.45
N GLU A 237 -10.74 23.33 23.61
CA GLU A 237 -10.39 24.66 24.19
C GLU A 237 -9.54 25.55 23.26
N ASN A 238 -8.81 24.97 22.31
CA ASN A 238 -8.03 25.70 21.30
C ASN A 238 -8.78 25.87 19.97
N PHE A 239 -10.11 25.73 19.98
CA PHE A 239 -10.94 25.82 18.79
C PHE A 239 -10.58 24.80 17.70
N PHE A 240 -10.08 23.63 18.09
CA PHE A 240 -9.90 22.50 17.18
C PHE A 240 -11.02 21.50 17.35
N TRP A 241 -11.28 20.70 16.32
CA TRP A 241 -12.06 19.49 16.49
C TRP A 241 -11.18 18.37 17.07
N ARG A 242 -11.81 17.53 17.89
CA ARG A 242 -11.30 16.24 18.33
C ARG A 242 -12.34 15.19 18.02
N GLU A 243 -11.89 14.10 17.45
CA GLU A 243 -12.69 12.90 17.30
C GLU A 243 -12.64 12.10 18.62
N SER A 244 -13.81 11.66 19.06
CA SER A 244 -14.04 10.96 20.33
C SER A 244 -14.84 9.69 20.11
N ARG A 245 -14.54 8.67 20.93
CA ARG A 245 -15.04 7.30 20.78
C ARG A 245 -15.41 6.74 22.15
N THR A 246 -16.40 5.87 22.19
CA THR A 246 -16.64 5.00 23.34
C THR A 246 -15.56 3.92 23.45
N ASP A 247 -15.39 3.33 24.63
CA ASP A 247 -14.45 2.22 24.83
C ASP A 247 -14.78 1.01 23.95
N ASP A 248 -16.07 0.75 23.74
CA ASP A 248 -16.55 -0.31 22.85
C ASP A 248 -16.13 -0.06 21.40
N LEU A 249 -16.32 1.17 20.90
CA LEU A 249 -15.91 1.55 19.55
C LEU A 249 -14.38 1.46 19.40
N ASN A 250 -13.63 1.88 20.41
CA ASN A 250 -12.17 1.73 20.44
C ASN A 250 -11.74 0.26 20.33
N LYS A 251 -12.41 -0.64 21.07
CA LYS A 251 -12.13 -2.08 21.02
C LYS A 251 -12.42 -2.65 19.63
N LEU A 252 -13.56 -2.29 19.02
CA LEU A 252 -13.93 -2.75 17.67
C LEU A 252 -12.97 -2.25 16.59
N ILE A 253 -12.59 -0.97 16.62
CA ILE A 253 -11.61 -0.40 15.68
C ILE A 253 -10.26 -1.09 15.83
N SER A 254 -9.78 -1.27 17.05
CA SER A 254 -8.50 -1.95 17.30
C SER A 254 -8.50 -3.39 16.79
N SER A 255 -9.64 -4.09 16.94
CA SER A 255 -9.84 -5.43 16.38
C SER A 255 -9.75 -5.41 14.85
N TYR A 256 -10.46 -4.49 14.20
CA TYR A 256 -10.45 -4.36 12.75
C TYR A 256 -9.05 -4.03 12.21
N ASP A 257 -8.37 -3.05 12.81
CA ASP A 257 -7.03 -2.62 12.42
C ASP A 257 -5.99 -3.74 12.59
N ARG A 258 -6.13 -4.58 13.63
CA ARG A 258 -5.28 -5.77 13.81
C ARG A 258 -5.54 -6.80 12.71
N ARG A 259 -6.81 -7.06 12.38
CA ARG A 259 -7.20 -8.04 11.36
C ARG A 259 -6.71 -7.66 9.96
N ILE A 260 -6.76 -6.38 9.60
CA ILE A 260 -6.20 -5.87 8.33
C ILE A 260 -4.67 -5.79 8.31
N SER A 261 -4.01 -5.77 9.47
CA SER A 261 -2.54 -5.71 9.56
C SER A 261 -1.86 -7.07 9.34
N ILE A 262 -2.62 -8.16 9.28
CA ILE A 262 -2.09 -9.50 9.00
C ILE A 262 -1.59 -9.51 7.54
N ASN A 263 -0.33 -9.90 7.31
CA ASN A 263 0.20 -10.05 5.96
C ASN A 263 -0.64 -11.06 5.17
N PHE A 264 -1.49 -10.57 4.28
CA PHE A 264 -2.30 -11.41 3.41
C PHE A 264 -1.41 -12.09 2.37
N LYS A 265 -1.58 -13.42 2.24
CA LYS A 265 -1.02 -14.19 1.12
C LYS A 265 -1.82 -14.01 -0.17
N TYR A 266 -2.84 -13.17 -0.14
CA TYR A 266 -3.81 -13.01 -1.21
C TYR A 266 -3.89 -11.55 -1.59
N LEU A 267 -4.03 -11.28 -2.88
CA LEU A 267 -4.27 -9.94 -3.40
C LEU A 267 -5.77 -9.73 -3.62
N PRO A 268 -6.47 -8.99 -2.76
CA PRO A 268 -7.85 -8.62 -2.97
C PRO A 268 -7.97 -7.48 -3.98
N THR A 269 -9.03 -7.53 -4.80
CA THR A 269 -9.44 -6.41 -5.65
C THR A 269 -10.66 -5.70 -5.08
N ALA A 270 -10.83 -4.42 -5.41
CA ALA A 270 -11.97 -3.62 -4.96
C ALA A 270 -13.34 -4.23 -5.35
N LYS A 271 -13.37 -5.14 -6.33
CA LYS A 271 -14.57 -5.90 -6.72
C LYS A 271 -14.89 -7.08 -5.81
N GLY A 272 -14.06 -7.36 -4.81
CA GLY A 272 -14.31 -8.43 -3.86
C GLY A 272 -14.03 -9.81 -4.44
N LEU A 273 -12.92 -9.93 -5.17
CA LEU A 273 -12.32 -11.21 -5.57
C LEU A 273 -10.85 -11.19 -5.13
N ILE A 274 -10.26 -12.38 -4.95
CA ILE A 274 -8.89 -12.53 -4.46
C ILE A 274 -8.06 -13.37 -5.42
N THR A 275 -6.77 -13.06 -5.53
CA THR A 275 -5.79 -13.87 -6.26
C THR A 275 -4.82 -14.56 -5.32
N TYR A 276 -4.41 -15.77 -5.70
CA TYR A 276 -3.39 -16.55 -4.99
C TYR A 276 -1.98 -16.25 -5.51
N ASP A 277 -1.10 -15.83 -4.61
CA ASP A 277 0.31 -15.62 -4.92
C ASP A 277 1.10 -16.93 -4.76
N GLU A 278 1.10 -17.72 -5.83
CA GLU A 278 2.02 -18.85 -5.98
C GLU A 278 3.25 -18.38 -6.76
N ILE A 279 4.33 -18.07 -6.03
CA ILE A 279 5.56 -17.49 -6.60
C ILE A 279 6.29 -18.50 -7.52
N GLU A 280 5.97 -19.80 -7.47
CA GLU A 280 6.70 -20.84 -8.20
C GLU A 280 6.46 -20.86 -9.73
N SER A 281 5.61 -20.00 -10.29
CA SER A 281 5.41 -19.93 -11.74
C SER A 281 6.43 -19.03 -12.45
N ASN A 282 6.65 -19.28 -13.75
CA ASN A 282 7.47 -18.42 -14.60
C ASN A 282 6.73 -17.16 -15.08
N ASN A 283 5.42 -17.03 -14.84
CA ASN A 283 4.57 -15.95 -15.35
C ASN A 283 4.18 -14.95 -14.24
N ASN A 284 5.19 -14.50 -13.50
CA ASN A 284 5.02 -13.55 -12.42
C ASN A 284 5.27 -12.11 -12.90
N LEU A 285 4.40 -11.21 -12.46
CA LEU A 285 4.62 -9.76 -12.48
C LEU A 285 5.41 -9.36 -11.23
N PHE A 286 6.60 -8.79 -11.41
CA PHE A 286 7.36 -8.18 -10.31
C PHE A 286 6.91 -6.75 -10.07
N TYR A 287 6.78 -6.38 -8.81
CA TYR A 287 6.57 -5.01 -8.38
C TYR A 287 7.15 -4.80 -6.98
N THR A 288 7.03 -3.58 -6.45
CA THR A 288 7.43 -3.34 -5.06
C THR A 288 6.35 -2.61 -4.28
N VAL A 289 6.41 -2.74 -2.96
CA VAL A 289 5.59 -2.01 -2.00
C VAL A 289 6.49 -1.35 -0.98
N TYR A 290 6.02 -0.34 -0.24
CA TYR A 290 6.82 0.25 0.82
C TYR A 290 7.24 -0.80 1.87
N ASN A 291 8.50 -0.74 2.30
CA ASN A 291 9.04 -1.58 3.38
C ASN A 291 8.69 -0.97 4.76
N ASP A 292 7.40 -0.82 5.00
CA ASP A 292 6.80 -0.24 6.19
C ASP A 292 7.02 -1.07 7.47
N ASN A 293 7.32 -2.35 7.31
CA ASN A 293 7.69 -3.28 8.36
C ASN A 293 9.20 -3.31 8.66
N PHE A 294 9.99 -2.47 7.98
CA PHE A 294 11.44 -2.35 8.20
C PHE A 294 12.20 -3.69 8.07
N VAL A 295 11.75 -4.54 7.14
CA VAL A 295 12.39 -5.82 6.83
C VAL A 295 13.83 -5.53 6.39
N ARG A 296 14.78 -6.22 7.01
CA ARG A 296 16.21 -6.00 6.71
C ARG A 296 16.52 -6.55 5.33
N PHE A 297 17.34 -5.84 4.56
CA PHE A 297 17.70 -6.26 3.21
C PHE A 297 18.37 -7.64 3.19
N SER A 298 19.14 -8.00 4.22
CA SER A 298 19.69 -9.35 4.40
C SER A 298 18.65 -10.47 4.44
N GLN A 299 17.42 -10.20 4.87
CA GLN A 299 16.32 -11.17 4.87
C GLN A 299 15.72 -11.33 3.47
N ILE A 300 15.80 -10.29 2.63
CA ILE A 300 15.31 -10.28 1.26
C ILE A 300 16.30 -10.99 0.32
N CYS A 301 17.59 -10.64 0.41
CA CYS A 301 18.63 -11.20 -0.45
C CYS A 301 19.34 -12.43 0.14
N SER A 302 18.99 -12.84 1.36
CA SER A 302 19.64 -13.93 2.10
C SER A 302 21.16 -13.76 2.29
N ASP A 303 21.67 -12.52 2.28
CA ASP A 303 23.09 -12.20 2.48
C ASP A 303 23.31 -11.38 3.76
N LYS A 304 24.07 -11.96 4.71
CA LYS A 304 24.34 -11.37 6.03
C LYS A 304 25.15 -10.06 5.96
N LYS A 305 25.87 -9.78 4.87
CA LYS A 305 26.64 -8.53 4.72
C LYS A 305 25.76 -7.27 4.70
N PHE A 306 24.45 -7.45 4.49
CA PHE A 306 23.46 -6.37 4.47
C PHE A 306 22.56 -6.34 5.73
N SER A 307 23.00 -6.90 6.86
CA SER A 307 22.17 -7.04 8.06
C SER A 307 21.72 -5.73 8.70
N ASN A 308 22.40 -4.62 8.39
CA ASN A 308 22.11 -3.28 8.91
C ASN A 308 21.42 -2.37 7.88
N VAL A 309 21.08 -2.92 6.70
CA VAL A 309 20.50 -2.15 5.59
C VAL A 309 18.99 -2.36 5.56
N ILE A 310 18.24 -1.26 5.48
CA ILE A 310 16.81 -1.25 5.25
C ILE A 310 16.58 -0.45 3.97
N THR A 311 15.91 -1.08 3.00
CA THR A 311 15.50 -0.44 1.75
C THR A 311 14.13 0.22 1.94
N ASN A 312 13.83 1.25 1.16
CA ASN A 312 12.53 1.93 1.21
C ASN A 312 11.36 1.04 0.73
N PHE A 313 11.65 0.08 -0.15
CA PHE A 313 10.67 -0.84 -0.73
C PHE A 313 11.02 -2.30 -0.47
N TYR A 314 10.00 -3.14 -0.58
CA TYR A 314 10.00 -4.58 -0.43
C TYR A 314 9.47 -5.21 -1.74
N PRO A 315 10.12 -6.26 -2.27
CA PRO A 315 9.69 -6.89 -3.52
C PRO A 315 8.41 -7.70 -3.34
N GLN A 316 7.52 -7.66 -4.32
CA GLN A 316 6.35 -8.52 -4.41
C GLN A 316 6.17 -9.08 -5.82
N TYR A 317 5.39 -10.16 -5.89
CA TYR A 317 5.13 -10.90 -7.11
C TYR A 317 3.65 -11.29 -7.15
N VAL A 318 3.03 -11.14 -8.32
CA VAL A 318 1.68 -11.66 -8.60
C VAL A 318 1.76 -12.58 -9.80
N ASN A 319 1.16 -13.76 -9.67
CA ASN A 319 1.04 -14.70 -10.78
C ASN A 319 -0.11 -14.27 -11.70
N ILE A 320 0.21 -13.98 -12.96
CA ILE A 320 -0.74 -13.43 -13.92
C ILE A 320 -1.83 -14.43 -14.29
N ASP A 321 -1.47 -15.70 -14.45
CA ASP A 321 -2.43 -16.74 -14.82
C ASP A 321 -3.43 -16.98 -13.70
N ASN A 322 -2.95 -17.01 -12.44
CA ASN A 322 -3.83 -17.08 -11.27
C ASN A 322 -4.72 -15.85 -11.16
N PHE A 323 -4.21 -14.65 -11.47
CA PHE A 323 -5.00 -13.43 -11.46
C PHE A 323 -6.11 -13.47 -12.51
N VAL A 324 -5.81 -13.91 -13.74
CA VAL A 324 -6.81 -14.07 -14.81
C VAL A 324 -7.86 -15.11 -14.42
N ASP A 325 -7.45 -16.28 -13.93
CA ASP A 325 -8.38 -17.35 -13.54
C ASP A 325 -9.33 -16.89 -12.43
N SER A 326 -8.79 -16.24 -11.39
CA SER A 326 -9.56 -15.77 -10.23
C SER A 326 -10.52 -14.62 -10.58
N HIS A 327 -10.37 -13.99 -11.74
CA HIS A 327 -11.19 -12.85 -12.17
C HIS A 327 -11.90 -13.10 -13.50
N LYS A 328 -12.03 -14.36 -13.94
CA LYS A 328 -12.61 -14.73 -15.23
C LYS A 328 -14.02 -14.17 -15.45
N VAL A 329 -14.84 -14.11 -14.39
CA VAL A 329 -16.19 -13.51 -14.43
C VAL A 329 -16.17 -12.03 -14.83
N LEU A 330 -15.07 -11.33 -14.59
CA LEU A 330 -14.91 -9.91 -14.92
C LEU A 330 -14.34 -9.69 -16.33
N GLU A 331 -13.94 -10.73 -17.06
CA GLU A 331 -13.25 -10.62 -18.35
C GLU A 331 -14.09 -9.89 -19.42
N LYS A 332 -15.30 -10.39 -19.71
CA LYS A 332 -16.20 -9.75 -20.69
C LYS A 332 -16.64 -8.35 -20.25
N PRO A 333 -17.06 -8.12 -18.99
CA PRO A 333 -17.33 -6.77 -18.48
C PRO A 333 -16.15 -5.80 -18.62
N PHE A 334 -14.94 -6.27 -18.31
CA PHE A 334 -13.71 -5.48 -18.41
C PHE A 334 -13.44 -5.12 -19.86
N GLU A 335 -13.45 -6.09 -20.78
CA GLU A 335 -13.22 -5.88 -22.20
C GLU A 335 -14.25 -4.93 -22.82
N LYS A 336 -15.52 -5.05 -22.44
CA LYS A 336 -16.57 -4.12 -22.88
C LYS A 336 -16.27 -2.67 -22.48
N LYS A 337 -15.75 -2.47 -21.26
CA LYS A 337 -15.44 -1.15 -20.71
C LYS A 337 -14.13 -0.59 -21.27
N LYS A 338 -13.05 -1.38 -21.19
CA LYS A 338 -11.67 -0.97 -21.47
C LYS A 338 -11.28 -1.10 -22.94
N LYS A 339 -12.04 -1.87 -23.72
CA LYS A 339 -11.79 -2.16 -25.15
C LYS A 339 -10.53 -3.00 -25.40
N TYR A 340 -10.11 -3.76 -24.38
CA TYR A 340 -9.03 -4.73 -24.44
C TYR A 340 -9.20 -5.77 -23.31
N SER A 341 -8.63 -6.97 -23.47
CA SER A 341 -8.78 -8.06 -22.51
C SER A 341 -7.96 -7.86 -21.23
N ILE A 342 -8.38 -8.50 -20.13
CA ILE A 342 -7.62 -8.53 -18.86
C ILE A 342 -6.22 -9.11 -19.12
N LYS A 343 -6.15 -10.21 -19.88
CA LYS A 343 -4.90 -10.89 -20.19
C LYS A 343 -3.91 -9.97 -20.91
N PHE A 344 -4.36 -9.18 -21.88
CA PHE A 344 -3.49 -8.22 -22.57
C PHE A 344 -2.99 -7.15 -21.59
N CYS A 345 -3.87 -6.61 -20.74
CA CYS A 345 -3.50 -5.61 -19.74
C CYS A 345 -2.41 -6.10 -18.77
N LEU A 346 -2.57 -7.31 -18.23
CA LEU A 346 -1.56 -7.90 -17.34
C LEU A 346 -0.27 -8.24 -18.08
N SER A 347 -0.36 -8.62 -19.36
CA SER A 347 0.81 -8.86 -20.21
C SER A 347 1.58 -7.57 -20.51
N PHE A 348 0.90 -6.43 -20.64
CA PHE A 348 1.53 -5.11 -20.68
C PHE A 348 2.26 -4.79 -19.37
N PHE A 349 1.63 -5.01 -18.21
CA PHE A 349 2.29 -4.81 -16.91
C PHE A 349 3.52 -5.69 -16.76
N LYS A 350 3.43 -6.95 -17.19
CA LYS A 350 4.56 -7.87 -17.19
C LYS A 350 5.68 -7.38 -18.08
N ALA A 351 5.38 -7.02 -19.33
CA ALA A 351 6.37 -6.47 -20.25
C ALA A 351 7.08 -5.24 -19.66
N LEU A 352 6.32 -4.33 -19.03
CA LEU A 352 6.87 -3.14 -18.40
C LEU A 352 7.79 -3.49 -17.21
N SER A 353 7.39 -4.47 -16.39
CA SER A 353 8.19 -4.99 -15.27
C SER A 353 9.45 -5.72 -15.74
N ASP A 354 9.36 -6.52 -16.80
CA ASP A 354 10.49 -7.23 -17.39
C ASP A 354 11.52 -6.24 -17.96
N VAL A 355 11.09 -5.22 -18.72
CA VAL A 355 11.95 -4.13 -19.21
C VAL A 355 12.62 -3.39 -18.05
N PHE A 356 11.89 -3.13 -16.97
CA PHE A 356 12.42 -2.51 -15.76
C PHE A 356 13.55 -3.36 -15.12
N ILE A 357 13.33 -4.67 -14.97
CA ILE A 357 14.30 -5.60 -14.39
C ILE A 357 15.54 -5.74 -15.28
N GLU A 358 15.34 -5.92 -16.58
CA GLU A 358 16.41 -6.07 -17.57
C GLU A 358 17.29 -4.83 -17.65
N HIS A 359 16.70 -3.64 -17.67
CA HIS A 359 17.45 -2.38 -17.69
C HIS A 359 18.32 -2.21 -16.43
N ARG A 360 17.90 -2.77 -15.30
CA ARG A 360 18.69 -2.78 -14.06
C ARG A 360 19.67 -3.95 -13.96
N GLY A 361 19.73 -4.80 -15.00
CA GLY A 361 20.69 -5.89 -15.12
C GLY A 361 20.49 -7.00 -14.08
N LEU A 362 19.24 -7.23 -13.65
CA LEU A 362 18.86 -8.31 -12.72
C LEU A 362 18.45 -9.62 -13.43
N ASP A 363 18.38 -9.63 -14.75
CA ASP A 363 18.03 -10.82 -15.51
C ASP A 363 19.09 -11.93 -15.35
N LYS A 364 18.60 -13.19 -15.30
CA LYS A 364 19.36 -14.42 -15.08
C LYS A 364 20.43 -14.69 -16.14
N SER A 365 20.37 -14.00 -17.28
CA SER A 365 21.29 -14.14 -18.41
C SER A 365 22.68 -13.53 -18.16
N THR A 366 22.85 -12.70 -17.12
CA THR A 366 24.15 -12.08 -16.82
C THR A 366 24.95 -12.90 -15.82
N ASN A 367 26.18 -13.32 -16.21
CA ASN A 367 27.22 -13.93 -15.35
C ASN A 367 27.74 -12.98 -14.24
N SER A 368 26.87 -12.16 -13.65
CA SER A 368 27.22 -11.23 -12.58
C SER A 368 27.48 -12.01 -11.29
N GLN A 369 28.54 -11.64 -10.56
CA GLN A 369 28.81 -12.18 -9.23
C GLN A 369 27.62 -11.83 -8.29
N ASP A 370 27.29 -12.71 -7.35
CA ASP A 370 26.13 -12.53 -6.43
C ASP A 370 26.09 -11.16 -5.74
N LEU A 371 27.27 -10.58 -5.45
CA LEU A 371 27.40 -9.25 -4.85
C LEU A 371 26.88 -8.13 -5.77
N ASP A 372 27.16 -8.19 -7.08
CA ASP A 372 26.70 -7.20 -8.05
C ASP A 372 25.18 -7.26 -8.20
N LYS A 373 24.63 -8.47 -8.23
CA LYS A 373 23.18 -8.71 -8.24
C LYS A 373 22.50 -8.12 -6.99
N ASN A 374 23.07 -8.31 -5.81
CA ASN A 374 22.52 -7.75 -4.56
C ASN A 374 22.58 -6.21 -4.55
N ILE A 375 23.63 -5.60 -5.10
CA ILE A 375 23.72 -4.13 -5.20
C ILE A 375 22.67 -3.57 -6.19
N LYS A 376 22.45 -4.25 -7.32
CA LYS A 376 21.39 -3.89 -8.28
C LYS A 376 20.00 -4.01 -7.67
N LEU A 377 19.74 -5.12 -6.96
CA LEU A 377 18.49 -5.32 -6.23
C LEU A 377 18.29 -4.24 -5.15
N PHE A 378 19.33 -3.91 -4.40
CA PHE A 378 19.28 -2.80 -3.44
C PHE A 378 18.88 -1.49 -4.13
N SER A 379 19.46 -1.16 -5.29
CA SER A 379 19.11 0.07 -6.01
C SER A 379 17.66 0.10 -6.48
N ILE A 380 17.11 -1.05 -6.89
CA ILE A 380 15.69 -1.21 -7.21
C ILE A 380 14.84 -1.00 -5.96
N LEU A 381 15.15 -1.69 -4.87
CA LEU A 381 14.36 -1.63 -3.65
C LEU A 381 14.52 -0.31 -2.88
N GLN A 382 15.56 0.46 -3.16
CA GLN A 382 15.71 1.79 -2.57
C GLN A 382 14.80 2.82 -3.27
N ARG A 383 14.53 2.66 -4.57
CA ARG A 383 13.91 3.71 -5.40
C ARG A 383 12.58 3.30 -6.05
N SER A 384 12.37 2.02 -6.33
CA SER A 384 11.23 1.46 -7.08
C SER A 384 10.88 2.17 -8.40
N TYR A 385 11.83 2.87 -9.00
CA TYR A 385 11.68 3.43 -10.35
C TYR A 385 13.00 3.34 -11.12
N THR A 386 12.90 3.42 -12.44
CA THR A 386 14.05 3.59 -13.34
C THR A 386 13.74 4.61 -14.41
N ILE A 387 14.75 5.27 -14.95
CA ILE A 387 14.58 6.15 -16.12
C ILE A 387 15.15 5.40 -17.32
N LEU A 388 14.27 5.01 -18.23
CA LEU A 388 14.65 4.38 -19.49
C LEU A 388 14.94 5.49 -20.51
N PRO A 389 16.06 5.40 -21.26
CA PRO A 389 16.38 6.35 -22.33
C PRO A 389 15.53 6.08 -23.59
N LEU A 390 14.24 5.88 -23.40
CA LEU A 390 13.25 5.59 -24.43
C LEU A 390 12.18 6.69 -24.36
N ASN A 391 11.86 7.27 -25.51
CA ASN A 391 10.64 8.07 -25.65
C ASN A 391 9.43 7.12 -25.83
N LYS A 392 8.23 7.69 -25.91
CA LYS A 392 6.99 6.91 -26.09
C LYS A 392 7.05 5.89 -27.24
N ASP A 393 7.56 6.27 -28.41
CA ASP A 393 7.61 5.40 -29.59
C ASP A 393 8.63 4.25 -29.43
N ALA A 394 9.79 4.55 -28.85
CA ALA A 394 10.80 3.54 -28.55
C ALA A 394 10.32 2.59 -27.44
N LEU A 395 9.63 3.10 -26.42
CA LEU A 395 9.02 2.30 -25.38
C LEU A 395 7.91 1.40 -25.95
N PHE A 396 7.08 1.92 -26.85
CA PHE A 396 6.08 1.12 -27.57
C PHE A 396 6.73 -0.06 -28.30
N THR A 397 7.83 0.19 -29.02
CA THR A 397 8.56 -0.84 -29.78
C THR A 397 9.13 -1.93 -28.87
N GLU A 398 9.70 -1.52 -27.74
CA GLU A 398 10.25 -2.42 -26.73
C GLU A 398 9.14 -3.31 -26.13
N LEU A 399 8.04 -2.68 -25.68
CA LEU A 399 6.89 -3.40 -25.11
C LEU A 399 6.23 -4.32 -26.12
N LYS A 400 6.07 -3.90 -27.39
CA LYS A 400 5.55 -4.75 -28.46
C LYS A 400 6.37 -6.02 -28.62
N THR A 401 7.70 -5.89 -28.60
CA THR A 401 8.61 -7.05 -28.68
C THR A 401 8.36 -8.03 -27.54
N LYS A 402 8.22 -7.55 -26.30
CA LYS A 402 7.93 -8.40 -25.13
C LYS A 402 6.54 -9.04 -25.22
N ILE A 403 5.51 -8.28 -25.57
CA ILE A 403 4.13 -8.75 -25.62
C ILE A 403 3.92 -9.83 -26.72
N LEU A 404 4.64 -9.74 -27.84
CA LEU A 404 4.64 -10.80 -28.86
C LEU A 404 5.04 -12.17 -28.27
N HIS A 405 5.98 -12.21 -27.33
CA HIS A 405 6.40 -13.46 -26.66
C HIS A 405 5.34 -14.04 -25.73
N PHE A 406 4.31 -13.26 -25.36
CA PHE A 406 3.17 -13.73 -24.58
C PHE A 406 2.03 -14.31 -25.45
N GLY A 407 2.24 -14.39 -26.77
CA GLY A 407 1.35 -15.08 -27.71
C GLY A 407 0.29 -14.21 -28.36
N PHE A 408 0.41 -12.88 -28.28
CA PHE A 408 -0.48 -11.94 -28.98
C PHE A 408 -0.02 -11.70 -30.42
N SER A 409 -0.97 -11.45 -31.33
CA SER A 409 -0.65 -11.12 -32.72
C SER A 409 -0.13 -9.70 -32.86
N SER A 410 0.76 -9.43 -33.84
CA SER A 410 1.24 -8.05 -34.07
C SER A 410 0.07 -7.07 -34.34
N THR A 411 -0.94 -7.49 -35.09
CA THR A 411 -2.11 -6.67 -35.42
C THR A 411 -2.91 -6.28 -34.18
N GLU A 412 -3.11 -7.22 -33.24
CA GLU A 412 -3.78 -6.95 -31.97
C GLU A 412 -2.95 -5.98 -31.11
N ILE A 413 -1.63 -6.18 -31.05
CA ILE A 413 -0.73 -5.31 -30.28
C ILE A 413 -0.76 -3.88 -30.82
N ASP A 414 -0.67 -3.71 -32.14
CA ASP A 414 -0.68 -2.40 -32.78
C ASP A 414 -2.00 -1.64 -32.53
N GLU A 415 -3.11 -2.36 -32.33
CA GLU A 415 -4.42 -1.76 -32.01
C GLU A 415 -4.58 -1.44 -30.51
N VAL A 416 -4.11 -2.32 -29.63
CA VAL A 416 -4.43 -2.29 -28.19
C VAL A 416 -3.36 -1.58 -27.36
N LEU A 417 -2.07 -1.80 -27.66
CA LEU A 417 -0.97 -1.26 -26.86
C LEU A 417 -0.98 0.27 -26.77
N PRO A 418 -1.29 1.05 -27.82
CA PRO A 418 -1.36 2.51 -27.70
C PRO A 418 -2.41 2.96 -26.67
N LYS A 419 -3.58 2.32 -26.64
CA LYS A 419 -4.68 2.64 -25.72
C LYS A 419 -4.26 2.41 -24.26
N ILE A 420 -3.58 1.30 -23.99
CA ILE A 420 -3.09 0.98 -22.64
C ILE A 420 -1.94 1.91 -22.25
N LEU A 421 -1.02 2.19 -23.18
CA LEU A 421 0.11 3.07 -22.94
C LEU A 421 -0.37 4.48 -22.56
N ASP A 422 -1.35 5.03 -23.28
CA ASP A 422 -1.96 6.32 -22.98
C ASP A 422 -2.67 6.34 -21.61
N GLU A 423 -3.27 5.22 -21.18
CA GLU A 423 -3.93 5.12 -19.87
C GLU A 423 -2.94 5.19 -18.69
N TYR A 424 -1.68 4.76 -18.89
CA TYR A 424 -0.67 4.67 -17.83
C TYR A 424 0.49 5.67 -17.96
N ILE A 425 0.49 6.52 -18.98
CA ILE A 425 1.36 7.71 -19.06
C ILE A 425 0.74 8.86 -18.28
N LEU A 426 1.56 9.55 -17.49
CA LEU A 426 1.16 10.77 -16.80
C LEU A 426 1.05 11.94 -17.79
N ASP A 427 -0.14 12.49 -17.92
CA ASP A 427 -0.42 13.73 -18.65
C ASP A 427 -1.34 14.68 -17.87
N LYS A 428 -1.68 15.83 -18.47
CA LYS A 428 -2.55 16.85 -17.84
C LYS A 428 -3.98 16.35 -17.61
N GLU A 429 -4.48 15.43 -18.46
CA GLU A 429 -5.81 14.85 -18.30
C GLU A 429 -5.83 13.93 -17.06
N GLN A 430 -4.85 13.02 -16.97
CA GLN A 430 -4.64 12.14 -15.81
C GLN A 430 -4.48 12.95 -14.52
N GLN A 431 -3.67 14.01 -14.52
CA GLN A 431 -3.51 14.89 -13.34
C GLN A 431 -4.85 15.48 -12.86
N SER A 432 -5.73 15.83 -13.78
CA SER A 432 -7.02 16.46 -13.45
C SER A 432 -8.02 15.53 -12.77
N ILE A 433 -7.95 14.23 -13.05
CA ILE A 433 -8.86 13.22 -12.52
C ILE A 433 -8.28 12.44 -11.33
N MET A 434 -6.98 12.61 -11.03
CA MET A 434 -6.32 12.00 -9.88
C MET A 434 -6.92 12.46 -8.55
N SER A 435 -7.12 11.49 -7.67
CA SER A 435 -7.50 11.73 -6.29
C SER A 435 -6.49 11.12 -5.34
N ILE A 436 -5.98 11.94 -4.42
CA ILE A 436 -5.02 11.52 -3.40
C ILE A 436 -5.64 10.45 -2.50
N TRP A 437 -6.88 10.66 -2.03
CA TRP A 437 -7.53 9.72 -1.13
C TRP A 437 -7.92 8.38 -1.77
N SER A 438 -8.23 8.33 -3.08
CA SER A 438 -8.58 7.07 -3.75
C SER A 438 -7.36 6.32 -4.28
N PHE A 439 -6.19 6.96 -4.22
CA PHE A 439 -4.95 6.53 -4.85
C PHE A 439 -5.05 6.34 -6.38
N GLY A 440 -6.02 6.97 -7.05
CA GLY A 440 -6.29 6.68 -8.46
C GLY A 440 -6.89 7.81 -9.27
N PRO A 441 -6.81 7.73 -10.63
CA PRO A 441 -6.00 6.76 -11.40
C PRO A 441 -4.49 6.90 -11.15
N ARG A 442 -3.73 5.80 -11.29
CA ARG A 442 -2.29 5.75 -11.00
C ARG A 442 -1.50 5.47 -12.29
N PRO A 443 -0.81 6.47 -12.87
CA PRO A 443 0.10 6.22 -13.97
C PRO A 443 1.35 5.48 -13.49
N LEU A 444 2.00 4.80 -14.42
CA LEU A 444 3.25 4.05 -14.22
C LEU A 444 4.42 4.71 -14.94
N ILE A 445 4.14 5.61 -15.89
CA ILE A 445 5.10 6.17 -16.82
C ILE A 445 5.07 7.69 -16.71
N ILE A 446 6.22 8.32 -16.49
CA ILE A 446 6.38 9.77 -16.49
C ILE A 446 7.42 10.14 -17.54
N GLU A 447 7.00 10.84 -18.58
CA GLU A 447 7.94 11.35 -19.59
C GLU A 447 8.76 12.50 -19.02
N ASN A 448 10.04 12.54 -19.39
CA ASN A 448 10.98 13.59 -19.02
C ASN A 448 12.05 13.74 -20.11
N THR A 449 12.95 14.71 -19.93
CA THR A 449 14.00 15.03 -20.92
C THR A 449 15.00 13.91 -21.19
N PHE A 450 15.09 12.91 -20.31
CA PHE A 450 15.96 11.74 -20.48
C PHE A 450 15.20 10.47 -20.93
N GLY A 451 13.90 10.57 -21.20
CA GLY A 451 13.05 9.44 -21.62
C GLY A 451 11.92 9.16 -20.64
N SER A 452 11.60 7.90 -20.41
CA SER A 452 10.46 7.47 -19.59
C SER A 452 10.91 6.99 -18.20
N LEU A 453 10.42 7.65 -17.14
CA LEU A 453 10.50 7.13 -15.79
C LEU A 453 9.42 6.06 -15.59
N ILE A 454 9.83 4.83 -15.29
CA ILE A 454 8.94 3.69 -15.02
C ILE A 454 8.88 3.46 -13.51
N ASP A 455 7.69 3.56 -12.94
CA ASP A 455 7.43 3.38 -11.51
C ASP A 455 6.70 2.08 -11.20
N VAL A 456 7.44 1.07 -10.73
CA VAL A 456 6.87 -0.25 -10.42
C VAL A 456 6.22 -0.32 -9.04
N ALA A 457 6.26 0.74 -8.21
CA ALA A 457 5.52 0.75 -6.94
C ALA A 457 4.00 0.87 -7.16
N GLY A 458 3.61 1.50 -8.28
CA GLY A 458 2.21 1.78 -8.61
C GLY A 458 1.36 0.54 -8.91
N PHE A 459 1.98 -0.61 -9.25
CA PHE A 459 1.25 -1.83 -9.61
C PHE A 459 0.32 -2.32 -8.51
N SER A 460 0.74 -2.25 -7.24
CA SER A 460 -0.08 -2.69 -6.10
C SER A 460 -1.45 -1.98 -6.08
N THR A 461 -1.46 -0.67 -6.24
CA THR A 461 -2.65 0.17 -6.32
C THR A 461 -3.47 -0.10 -7.58
N ILE A 462 -2.81 -0.26 -8.73
CA ILE A 462 -3.48 -0.52 -10.01
C ILE A 462 -4.19 -1.88 -9.99
N LEU A 463 -3.53 -2.95 -9.55
CA LEU A 463 -4.13 -4.28 -9.49
C LEU A 463 -5.35 -4.31 -8.57
N ARG A 464 -5.27 -3.64 -7.41
CA ARG A 464 -6.39 -3.52 -6.48
C ARG A 464 -7.59 -2.80 -7.11
N ASN A 465 -7.34 -1.78 -7.92
CA ASN A 465 -8.36 -0.92 -8.53
C ASN A 465 -8.65 -1.22 -10.01
N LEU A 466 -8.09 -2.29 -10.58
CA LEU A 466 -8.11 -2.58 -12.02
C LEU A 466 -9.53 -2.62 -12.59
N PHE A 467 -10.47 -3.14 -11.80
CA PHE A 467 -11.87 -3.30 -12.16
C PHE A 467 -12.76 -2.11 -11.76
N PHE A 468 -12.17 -0.96 -11.42
CA PHE A 468 -12.93 0.21 -11.01
C PHE A 468 -13.97 0.62 -12.07
N GLY A 469 -15.23 0.67 -11.64
CA GLY A 469 -16.39 0.98 -12.47
C GLY A 469 -16.68 0.00 -13.62
N VAL A 470 -16.09 -1.20 -13.61
CA VAL A 470 -16.58 -2.33 -14.42
C VAL A 470 -17.95 -2.73 -13.87
N ARG A 471 -18.89 -3.08 -14.75
CA ARG A 471 -20.25 -3.51 -14.37
C ARG A 471 -20.47 -4.96 -14.76
N GLU A 472 -20.70 -5.79 -13.75
CA GLU A 472 -20.77 -7.24 -13.84
C GLU A 472 -22.04 -7.81 -13.18
N ASN A 473 -22.29 -9.11 -13.38
CA ASN A 473 -23.33 -9.83 -12.67
C ASN A 473 -22.85 -10.21 -11.26
N GLN A 474 -23.51 -9.69 -10.23
CA GLN A 474 -23.14 -9.93 -8.83
C GLN A 474 -23.28 -11.41 -8.43
N THR A 475 -24.25 -12.14 -9.00
CA THR A 475 -24.46 -13.56 -8.70
C THR A 475 -23.29 -14.39 -9.21
N GLU A 476 -22.86 -14.17 -10.46
CA GLU A 476 -21.71 -14.90 -11.03
C GLU A 476 -20.43 -14.61 -10.24
N ARG A 477 -20.24 -13.37 -9.75
CA ARG A 477 -19.11 -12.99 -8.90
C ARG A 477 -19.12 -13.72 -7.55
N GLY A 478 -20.30 -13.94 -6.97
CA GLY A 478 -20.47 -14.75 -5.76
C GLY A 478 -20.05 -16.20 -5.98
N VAL A 479 -20.52 -16.81 -7.08
CA VAL A 479 -20.14 -18.17 -7.49
C VAL A 479 -18.63 -18.29 -7.74
N GLU A 480 -18.00 -17.25 -8.29
CA GLU A 480 -16.55 -17.24 -8.51
C GLU A 480 -15.77 -17.23 -7.19
N LEU A 481 -16.18 -16.41 -6.21
CA LEU A 481 -15.57 -16.42 -4.87
C LEU A 481 -15.73 -17.79 -4.19
N GLU A 482 -16.91 -18.41 -4.34
CA GLU A 482 -17.17 -19.76 -3.82
C GLU A 482 -16.19 -20.78 -4.43
N ARG A 483 -16.05 -20.79 -5.76
CA ARG A 483 -15.12 -21.66 -6.49
C ARG A 483 -13.70 -21.50 -5.95
N ILE A 484 -13.25 -20.24 -5.81
CA ILE A 484 -11.93 -19.88 -5.28
C ILE A 484 -11.76 -20.42 -3.86
N ALA A 485 -12.72 -20.19 -2.96
CA ALA A 485 -12.66 -20.67 -1.58
C ALA A 485 -12.60 -22.21 -1.50
N ARG A 486 -13.42 -22.92 -2.29
CA ARG A 486 -13.42 -24.40 -2.33
C ARG A 486 -12.07 -24.94 -2.78
N ASN A 487 -11.53 -24.40 -3.86
CA ASN A 487 -10.20 -24.78 -4.36
C ASN A 487 -9.13 -24.56 -3.29
N PHE A 488 -9.20 -23.48 -2.51
CA PHE A 488 -8.26 -23.23 -1.44
C PHE A 488 -8.37 -24.22 -0.29
N VAL A 489 -9.59 -24.57 0.14
CA VAL A 489 -9.81 -25.56 1.19
C VAL A 489 -9.20 -26.91 0.79
N GLU A 490 -9.50 -27.37 -0.43
CA GLU A 490 -8.97 -28.65 -0.94
C GLU A 490 -7.44 -28.63 -1.07
N LYS A 491 -6.88 -27.55 -1.63
CA LYS A 491 -5.42 -27.42 -1.83
C LYS A 491 -4.62 -27.39 -0.54
N ASN A 492 -5.20 -26.86 0.55
CA ASN A 492 -4.56 -26.85 1.87
C ASN A 492 -4.80 -28.15 2.67
N GLY A 493 -5.37 -29.19 2.05
CA GLY A 493 -5.53 -30.51 2.65
C GLY A 493 -6.71 -30.62 3.63
N TYR A 494 -7.60 -29.64 3.66
CA TYR A 494 -8.80 -29.69 4.50
C TYR A 494 -9.88 -30.58 3.87
N THR A 495 -10.67 -31.25 4.71
CA THR A 495 -11.73 -32.15 4.24
C THR A 495 -12.98 -31.35 3.88
N LEU A 496 -13.20 -31.13 2.58
CA LEU A 496 -14.44 -30.57 2.05
C LEU A 496 -15.48 -31.67 1.84
N LEU A 497 -16.65 -31.52 2.47
CA LEU A 497 -17.77 -32.45 2.31
C LEU A 497 -18.52 -32.16 1.01
N LYS A 498 -19.10 -33.21 0.41
CA LYS A 498 -19.64 -33.18 -0.95
C LYS A 498 -20.98 -32.43 -1.06
N ASP A 499 -21.82 -32.52 -0.03
CA ASP A 499 -23.19 -32.05 -0.06
C ASP A 499 -23.29 -30.55 0.27
N ARG A 500 -23.57 -29.74 -0.77
CA ARG A 500 -23.88 -28.31 -0.63
C ARG A 500 -25.32 -28.05 -0.18
N ILE A 501 -26.26 -28.79 -0.77
CA ILE A 501 -27.68 -28.72 -0.44
C ILE A 501 -27.96 -29.74 0.65
N LEU A 502 -28.17 -29.29 1.88
CA LEU A 502 -28.41 -30.12 3.06
C LEU A 502 -29.91 -30.37 3.18
N LYS A 503 -30.34 -31.62 2.97
CA LYS A 503 -31.75 -32.00 3.01
C LYS A 503 -32.04 -32.79 4.27
N ASN A 504 -32.93 -32.30 5.12
CA ASN A 504 -33.36 -33.06 6.30
C ASN A 504 -34.37 -34.16 5.91
N ASN A 505 -34.75 -34.98 6.88
CA ASN A 505 -35.69 -36.09 6.67
C ASN A 505 -37.11 -35.62 6.28
N PHE A 506 -37.45 -34.36 6.55
CA PHE A 506 -38.72 -33.72 6.20
C PHE A 506 -38.72 -33.03 4.82
N GLN A 507 -37.66 -33.19 4.01
CA GLN A 507 -37.47 -32.51 2.71
C GLN A 507 -37.29 -30.99 2.80
N GLN A 508 -36.99 -30.45 3.98
CA GLN A 508 -36.55 -29.07 4.08
C GLN A 508 -35.09 -28.97 3.68
N GLU A 509 -34.74 -27.89 2.98
CA GLU A 509 -33.42 -27.69 2.39
C GLU A 509 -32.77 -26.40 2.89
N ARG A 510 -31.46 -26.47 3.08
CA ARG A 510 -30.57 -25.32 3.27
C ARG A 510 -29.32 -25.52 2.44
N GLU A 511 -28.81 -24.44 1.87
CA GLU A 511 -27.56 -24.46 1.12
C GLU A 511 -26.42 -23.95 2.00
N ALA A 512 -25.29 -24.65 1.93
CA ALA A 512 -24.00 -24.22 2.41
C ALA A 512 -23.04 -24.19 1.22
N ASP A 513 -22.34 -23.07 1.04
CA ASP A 513 -21.36 -22.89 -0.03
C ASP A 513 -20.16 -23.82 0.18
N LEU A 514 -19.73 -23.98 1.44
CA LEU A 514 -18.75 -24.98 1.85
C LEU A 514 -19.19 -25.64 3.15
N VAL A 515 -18.89 -26.94 3.26
CA VAL A 515 -18.96 -27.67 4.52
C VAL A 515 -17.62 -28.34 4.77
N ILE A 516 -16.91 -27.88 5.79
CA ILE A 516 -15.55 -28.31 6.09
C ILE A 516 -15.56 -29.14 7.37
N ARG A 517 -14.91 -30.30 7.33
CA ARG A 517 -14.66 -31.12 8.51
C ARG A 517 -13.23 -30.88 9.01
N VAL A 518 -13.11 -30.56 10.29
CA VAL A 518 -11.84 -30.52 11.02
C VAL A 518 -12.03 -31.29 12.32
N ASN A 519 -11.39 -32.44 12.46
CA ASN A 519 -11.58 -33.35 13.60
C ASN A 519 -13.06 -33.72 13.81
N ASN A 520 -13.58 -33.51 15.03
CA ASN A 520 -15.00 -33.63 15.40
C ASN A 520 -15.75 -32.29 15.29
N SER A 521 -15.26 -31.35 14.48
CA SER A 521 -15.94 -30.08 14.23
C SER A 521 -16.43 -29.99 12.79
N ILE A 522 -17.61 -29.41 12.62
CA ILE A 522 -18.19 -29.02 11.33
C ILE A 522 -18.17 -27.50 11.21
N ILE A 523 -17.67 -27.00 10.09
CA ILE A 523 -17.68 -25.59 9.74
C ILE A 523 -18.58 -25.42 8.52
N LEU A 524 -19.70 -24.75 8.72
CA LEU A 524 -20.69 -24.40 7.71
C LEU A 524 -20.37 -22.99 7.20
N CYS A 525 -20.04 -22.88 5.91
CA CYS A 525 -19.61 -21.63 5.32
C CYS A 525 -20.59 -21.12 4.28
N ASP A 526 -20.64 -19.80 4.17
CA ASP A 526 -21.48 -19.07 3.22
C ASP A 526 -20.69 -17.87 2.68
N CYS A 527 -20.36 -17.89 1.40
CA CYS A 527 -19.51 -16.91 0.74
C CYS A 527 -20.32 -15.70 0.29
N ARG A 528 -19.70 -14.51 0.32
CA ARG A 528 -20.28 -13.33 -0.31
C ARG A 528 -19.20 -12.44 -0.90
N SER A 529 -19.23 -12.28 -2.21
CA SER A 529 -18.41 -11.28 -2.87
C SER A 529 -19.11 -9.92 -2.78
N ILE A 530 -18.53 -8.99 -2.04
CA ILE A 530 -19.05 -7.62 -1.90
C ILE A 530 -18.01 -6.63 -2.40
N GLU A 531 -18.42 -5.74 -3.31
CA GLU A 531 -17.60 -4.64 -3.80
C GLU A 531 -17.31 -3.65 -2.68
N SER A 532 -16.09 -3.11 -2.66
CA SER A 532 -15.63 -2.10 -1.70
C SER A 532 -15.58 -0.75 -2.41
N PRO A 533 -16.67 0.04 -2.42
CA PRO A 533 -16.69 1.33 -3.09
C PRO A 533 -15.74 2.32 -2.42
N VAL A 534 -15.28 3.33 -3.16
CA VAL A 534 -14.38 4.39 -2.65
C VAL A 534 -14.99 5.11 -1.45
N ASP A 535 -16.31 5.34 -1.44
CA ASP A 535 -17.02 5.96 -0.32
C ASP A 535 -16.94 5.13 0.97
N LEU A 536 -16.84 3.79 0.87
CA LEU A 536 -16.61 2.93 2.04
C LEU A 536 -15.18 3.12 2.57
N PHE A 537 -14.18 3.19 1.68
CA PHE A 537 -12.80 3.47 2.07
C PHE A 537 -12.63 4.83 2.76
N LEU A 538 -13.36 5.84 2.28
CA LEU A 538 -13.38 7.18 2.89
C LEU A 538 -14.12 7.21 4.24
N GLY A 539 -14.98 6.23 4.52
CA GLY A 539 -15.82 6.22 5.70
C GLY A 539 -17.03 7.14 5.58
N LYS A 540 -17.73 7.11 4.44
CA LYS A 540 -19.02 7.81 4.31
C LYS A 540 -20.07 7.11 5.19
N PRO A 541 -20.67 7.78 6.18
CA PRO A 541 -21.59 7.14 7.12
C PRO A 541 -22.77 6.44 6.46
N SER A 542 -23.44 7.09 5.50
CA SER A 542 -24.54 6.46 4.73
C SER A 542 -24.13 5.17 4.00
N THR A 543 -22.90 5.12 3.45
CA THR A 543 -22.36 3.90 2.82
C THR A 543 -22.03 2.82 3.84
N GLN A 544 -21.49 3.19 5.01
CA GLN A 544 -21.22 2.25 6.09
C GLN A 544 -22.49 1.63 6.67
N ILE A 545 -23.58 2.41 6.81
CA ILE A 545 -24.89 1.91 7.25
C ILE A 545 -25.43 0.86 6.27
N ALA A 546 -25.39 1.16 4.97
CA ALA A 546 -25.80 0.21 3.93
C ALA A 546 -24.95 -1.06 3.96
N ARG A 547 -23.62 -0.92 4.16
CA ARG A 547 -22.71 -2.07 4.31
C ARG A 547 -23.07 -2.91 5.52
N ASN A 548 -23.31 -2.31 6.68
CA ASN A 548 -23.69 -3.01 7.90
C ASN A 548 -24.99 -3.83 7.73
N SER A 549 -25.96 -3.32 6.98
CA SER A 549 -27.19 -4.07 6.66
C SER A 549 -26.88 -5.36 5.88
N LEU A 550 -26.03 -5.29 4.85
CA LEU A 550 -25.65 -6.47 4.07
C LEU A 550 -24.90 -7.51 4.91
N ILE A 551 -24.09 -7.04 5.86
CA ILE A 551 -23.36 -7.89 6.82
C ILE A 551 -24.33 -8.55 7.80
N GLN A 552 -25.34 -7.81 8.27
CA GLN A 552 -26.38 -8.35 9.13
C GLN A 552 -27.22 -9.42 8.44
N ASP A 553 -27.66 -9.20 7.20
CA ASP A 553 -28.39 -10.20 6.42
C ASP A 553 -27.59 -11.50 6.30
N LYS A 554 -26.28 -11.39 6.07
CA LYS A 554 -25.39 -12.54 5.93
C LYS A 554 -25.18 -13.25 7.26
N PHE A 555 -25.09 -12.50 8.35
CA PHE A 555 -25.04 -13.06 9.70
C PHE A 555 -26.28 -13.89 10.02
N GLU A 556 -27.47 -13.37 9.72
CA GLU A 556 -28.73 -14.09 9.94
C GLU A 556 -28.82 -15.37 9.08
N GLN A 557 -28.33 -15.31 7.84
CA GLN A 557 -28.25 -16.47 6.95
C GLN A 557 -27.40 -17.60 7.55
N ILE A 558 -26.17 -17.30 8.00
CA ILE A 558 -25.27 -18.33 8.55
C ILE A 558 -25.77 -18.89 9.89
N GLU A 559 -26.41 -18.09 10.73
CA GLU A 559 -27.00 -18.57 11.99
C GLU A 559 -28.21 -19.47 11.71
N SER A 560 -29.02 -19.15 10.70
CA SER A 560 -30.13 -20.02 10.28
C SER A 560 -29.64 -21.38 9.79
N LEU A 561 -28.49 -21.42 9.09
CA LEU A 561 -27.86 -22.64 8.61
C LEU A 561 -27.35 -23.50 9.77
N LYS A 562 -26.68 -22.89 10.74
CA LYS A 562 -26.24 -23.59 11.96
C LYS A 562 -27.43 -24.14 12.76
N LYS A 563 -28.49 -23.34 12.94
CA LYS A 563 -29.71 -23.76 13.64
C LYS A 563 -30.35 -24.98 12.97
N PHE A 564 -30.45 -24.97 11.63
CA PHE A 564 -30.99 -26.08 10.86
C PHE A 564 -30.25 -27.40 11.13
N ILE A 565 -28.91 -27.37 11.20
CA ILE A 565 -28.10 -28.57 11.46
C ILE A 565 -28.16 -29.01 12.93
N ILE A 566 -28.27 -28.07 13.88
CA ILE A 566 -28.45 -28.43 15.29
C ILE A 566 -29.81 -29.12 15.50
N GLU A 567 -30.87 -28.64 14.86
CA GLU A 567 -32.22 -29.23 14.94
C GLU A 567 -32.32 -30.57 14.17
N HIS A 568 -31.49 -30.74 13.14
CA HIS A 568 -31.46 -31.93 12.30
C HIS A 568 -30.02 -32.41 12.07
N PRO A 569 -29.36 -33.05 13.05
CA PRO A 569 -27.97 -33.48 12.91
C PRO A 569 -27.78 -34.61 11.87
N ILE A 570 -28.86 -35.32 11.53
CA ILE A 570 -28.89 -36.38 10.51
C ILE A 570 -29.97 -36.03 9.49
N GLY A 571 -29.56 -35.93 8.22
CA GLY A 571 -30.43 -35.69 7.07
C GLY A 571 -30.45 -36.85 6.09
N LYS A 572 -31.08 -36.63 4.94
CA LYS A 572 -31.14 -37.62 3.86
C LYS A 572 -29.80 -37.83 3.16
N ASN A 573 -28.99 -36.77 3.10
CA ASN A 573 -27.71 -36.75 2.39
C ASN A 573 -26.54 -36.28 3.28
N TYR A 574 -26.73 -36.22 4.59
CA TYR A 574 -25.65 -35.88 5.52
C TYR A 574 -25.86 -36.55 6.89
N ASP A 575 -24.76 -36.83 7.57
CA ASP A 575 -24.74 -37.24 8.98
C ASP A 575 -23.63 -36.45 9.69
N TYR A 576 -24.05 -35.50 10.53
CA TYR A 576 -23.19 -34.68 11.36
C TYR A 576 -23.36 -34.98 12.85
N SER A 577 -23.97 -36.12 13.21
CA SER A 577 -24.20 -36.52 14.61
C SER A 577 -22.90 -36.77 15.39
N TYR A 578 -21.79 -36.96 14.69
CA TYR A 578 -20.46 -37.11 15.28
C TYR A 578 -19.81 -35.79 15.70
N ALA A 579 -20.37 -34.63 15.30
CA ALA A 579 -19.73 -33.34 15.49
C ALA A 579 -19.97 -32.80 16.91
N ASP A 580 -18.89 -32.61 17.67
CA ASP A 580 -18.91 -32.00 19.00
C ASP A 580 -19.15 -30.48 18.92
N LYS A 581 -18.75 -29.87 17.81
CA LYS A 581 -18.84 -28.42 17.58
C LYS A 581 -19.31 -28.13 16.17
N ILE A 582 -20.23 -27.18 16.06
CA ILE A 582 -20.74 -26.66 14.79
C ILE A 582 -20.53 -25.14 14.74
N PHE A 583 -19.76 -24.71 13.74
CA PHE A 583 -19.49 -23.31 13.46
C PHE A 583 -20.22 -22.87 12.19
N SER A 584 -20.78 -21.66 12.22
CA SER A 584 -21.34 -20.93 11.09
C SER A 584 -20.40 -19.77 10.77
N ILE A 585 -19.91 -19.69 9.53
CA ILE A 585 -18.97 -18.64 9.12
C ILE A 585 -19.39 -18.03 7.79
N ALA A 586 -19.49 -16.71 7.74
CA ALA A 586 -19.58 -15.99 6.48
C ALA A 586 -18.17 -15.69 5.97
N ILE A 587 -17.90 -16.01 4.70
CA ILE A 587 -16.61 -15.76 4.06
C ILE A 587 -16.71 -14.55 3.15
N LEU A 588 -15.84 -13.58 3.37
CA LEU A 588 -15.66 -12.40 2.53
C LEU A 588 -14.25 -12.39 1.92
N PRO A 589 -14.02 -11.58 0.87
CA PRO A 589 -12.70 -11.42 0.26
C PRO A 589 -11.67 -10.81 1.22
N ASP A 590 -12.09 -9.82 2.00
CA ASP A 590 -11.27 -9.03 2.92
C ASP A 590 -11.84 -9.06 4.34
N PRO A 591 -11.02 -8.76 5.38
CA PRO A 591 -11.54 -8.58 6.73
C PRO A 591 -12.59 -7.47 6.75
N GLU A 592 -13.69 -7.74 7.45
CA GLU A 592 -14.85 -6.86 7.47
C GLU A 592 -15.07 -6.23 8.84
N TRP A 593 -15.62 -5.01 8.83
CA TRP A 593 -16.02 -4.30 10.03
C TRP A 593 -17.17 -5.03 10.74
N ILE A 594 -16.98 -5.33 12.04
CA ILE A 594 -18.03 -5.88 12.90
C ILE A 594 -18.62 -4.74 13.74
N PRO A 595 -19.92 -4.43 13.62
CA PRO A 595 -20.49 -3.21 14.21
C PRO A 595 -20.78 -3.32 15.71
N SER A 596 -20.57 -4.48 16.34
CA SER A 596 -20.97 -4.71 17.73
C SER A 596 -20.09 -5.72 18.46
N LEU A 597 -19.93 -5.52 19.77
CA LEU A 597 -19.31 -6.47 20.70
C LEU A 597 -20.30 -7.54 21.19
N ASN A 598 -21.56 -7.55 20.72
CA ASN A 598 -22.49 -8.62 21.05
C ASN A 598 -21.87 -9.98 20.66
N LYS A 599 -21.79 -10.90 21.65
CA LYS A 599 -21.23 -12.24 21.52
C LYS A 599 -21.76 -13.02 20.32
N ASP A 600 -22.97 -12.73 19.86
CA ASP A 600 -23.56 -13.39 18.69
C ASP A 600 -22.68 -13.23 17.43
N TYR A 601 -22.03 -12.08 17.23
CA TYR A 601 -21.13 -11.82 16.09
C TYR A 601 -19.79 -12.55 16.16
N TRP A 602 -19.48 -13.17 17.30
CA TRP A 602 -18.15 -13.69 17.60
C TRP A 602 -18.21 -15.20 17.87
N ILE A 603 -17.26 -15.94 17.30
CA ILE A 603 -16.96 -17.29 17.78
C ILE A 603 -16.31 -17.18 19.15
N ASN A 604 -15.37 -16.25 19.30
CA ASN A 604 -14.73 -15.92 20.56
C ASN A 604 -14.27 -14.45 20.54
N LEU A 605 -14.94 -13.60 21.32
CA LEU A 605 -14.62 -12.16 21.38
C LEU A 605 -13.24 -11.89 22.01
N ASP A 606 -12.84 -12.67 23.01
CA ASP A 606 -11.57 -12.46 23.72
C ASP A 606 -10.37 -12.84 22.85
N GLN A 607 -10.58 -13.72 21.87
CA GLN A 607 -9.60 -14.11 20.86
C GLN A 607 -9.70 -13.30 19.56
N ASP A 608 -10.60 -12.31 19.50
CA ASP A 608 -10.85 -11.51 18.29
C ASP A 608 -11.22 -12.36 17.07
N LEU A 609 -12.10 -13.33 17.30
CA LEU A 609 -12.50 -14.32 16.31
C LEU A 609 -13.98 -14.11 15.92
N PRO A 610 -14.26 -13.33 14.86
CA PRO A 610 -15.62 -13.06 14.40
C PRO A 610 -16.21 -14.24 13.63
N LYS A 611 -17.54 -14.30 13.48
CA LYS A 611 -18.20 -15.25 12.56
C LYS A 611 -18.15 -14.83 11.10
N ILE A 612 -17.73 -13.59 10.83
CA ILE A 612 -17.56 -13.06 9.47
C ILE A 612 -16.06 -12.84 9.23
N MET A 613 -15.50 -13.65 8.34
CA MET A 613 -14.07 -13.81 8.17
C MET A 613 -13.65 -13.57 6.72
N SER A 614 -12.44 -13.05 6.52
CA SER A 614 -11.75 -13.20 5.24
C SER A 614 -11.34 -14.65 5.00
N ILE A 615 -10.95 -14.98 3.77
CA ILE A 615 -10.40 -16.31 3.44
C ILE A 615 -9.14 -16.62 4.27
N GLN A 616 -8.25 -15.64 4.48
CA GLN A 616 -7.06 -15.83 5.33
C GLN A 616 -7.43 -16.08 6.80
N GLU A 617 -8.45 -15.39 7.32
CA GLU A 617 -8.93 -15.57 8.69
C GLU A 617 -9.56 -16.94 8.91
N LEU A 618 -10.31 -17.44 7.91
CA LEU A 618 -10.80 -18.80 7.91
C LEU A 618 -9.65 -19.81 8.04
N PHE A 619 -8.60 -19.70 7.22
CA PHE A 619 -7.47 -20.63 7.32
C PHE A 619 -6.75 -20.56 8.67
N ASN A 620 -6.51 -19.35 9.17
CA ASN A 620 -5.92 -19.17 10.51
C ASN A 620 -6.80 -19.82 11.60
N PHE A 621 -8.12 -19.81 11.43
CA PHE A 621 -9.06 -20.47 12.33
C PHE A 621 -9.02 -22.00 12.19
N LEU A 622 -9.02 -22.53 10.97
CA LEU A 622 -8.93 -23.96 10.71
C LEU A 622 -7.61 -24.57 11.22
N ASP A 623 -6.48 -23.85 11.04
CA ASP A 623 -5.17 -24.25 11.55
C ASP A 623 -5.20 -24.37 13.09
N LYS A 624 -5.80 -23.39 13.77
CA LYS A 624 -5.96 -23.40 15.23
C LYS A 624 -6.82 -24.57 15.71
N LEU A 625 -7.90 -24.90 15.00
CA LEU A 625 -8.74 -26.06 15.34
C LEU A 625 -7.97 -27.36 15.23
N THR A 626 -7.15 -27.51 14.18
CA THR A 626 -6.28 -28.67 13.97
C THR A 626 -5.24 -28.81 15.09
N LEU A 627 -4.65 -27.71 15.53
CA LEU A 627 -3.63 -27.70 16.60
C LEU A 627 -4.23 -27.92 18.00
N SER A 628 -5.47 -27.50 18.26
CA SER A 628 -6.12 -27.63 19.58
C SER A 628 -6.47 -29.06 19.99
N SER A 629 -6.30 -30.01 19.07
CA SER A 629 -6.59 -31.44 19.21
C SER A 629 -5.33 -32.32 19.19
N ALA A 630 -4.15 -31.73 19.01
CA ALA A 630 -2.84 -32.36 19.19
C ALA A 630 -2.30 -32.02 20.59
#